data_AF-A0AAN7ZVR1-F1
#
_entry.id   AF-A0AAN7ZVR1-F1
#
_cell.length_a   1.000
_cell.length_b   1.000
_cell.length_c   1.000
_cell.angle_alpha   90.00
_cell.angle_beta   90.00
_cell.angle_gamma   90.00
#
_symmetry.space_group_name_H-M   'P 1'
#
loop_
_entity.id
_entity.type
_entity.pdbx_description
1 polymer ?
#
loop_
_entity_poly.entity_id
_entity_poly.type
_entity_poly.pdbx_seq_one_letter_code
_entity_poly.pdbx_strand_id
1 'polypeptide(L)'
;MALSVMALPLASEVDVTDSTTKPCTTTSAATSSVTTDGYGSFSGASFGTKFHTVPTSVSTTTTTTSSLTVSIVSPVTTHSISTVTDSSPTTTLSTDIGAAATAYTGDGSTGAGWPGMNDWISTFDDLFEINKPMMKGSCTKYDQPNNSDDEINDLKSAVWSVSQSSSIDPRYILAVVMQESFGCVRVWGTVGAHLNPGLMQSHGGAGTCNTAVGYAGKLGEAGTASNPCSSDQITQMIKDGVTGTALGDGLTQLLQKAGGNDDSKYYKAARMYNSGAESIPSNGDLSSTALAATASYSSDIANRLRGVVIEQK
;
A
#
# COMPACT_ATOMS: atom_id res chain seq x y z
N MET A 1 28.81 12.18 -12.40
CA MET A 1 29.16 10.77 -12.16
C MET A 1 30.02 10.71 -10.90
N ALA A 2 29.48 10.15 -9.80
CA ALA A 2 30.29 9.79 -8.64
C ALA A 2 29.54 8.70 -7.86
N LEU A 3 29.91 7.44 -8.14
CA LEU A 3 29.77 6.33 -7.21
C LEU A 3 30.58 6.66 -5.94
N SER A 4 29.96 6.57 -4.77
CA SER A 4 30.71 6.41 -3.52
C SER A 4 30.66 4.93 -3.13
N VAL A 5 31.74 4.23 -3.47
CA VAL A 5 32.02 2.84 -3.12
C VAL A 5 32.61 2.87 -1.71
N MET A 6 31.91 2.34 -0.71
CA MET A 6 32.55 2.00 0.57
C MET A 6 32.90 0.52 0.55
N ALA A 7 34.18 0.25 0.25
CA ALA A 7 34.83 -1.01 0.51
C ALA A 7 35.07 -1.15 2.02
N LEU A 8 34.75 -2.32 2.58
CA LEU A 8 35.20 -2.77 3.90
C LEU A 8 36.32 -3.81 3.73
N PRO A 9 37.26 -3.91 4.69
CA PRO A 9 38.56 -4.53 4.48
C PRO A 9 38.54 -6.06 4.51
N LEU A 10 39.41 -6.64 3.67
CA LEU A 10 39.78 -8.06 3.66
C LEU A 10 40.26 -8.50 5.06
N ALA A 11 39.67 -9.57 5.57
CA ALA A 11 40.26 -10.39 6.63
C ALA A 11 40.88 -11.65 6.00
N SER A 12 42.13 -11.84 6.39
CA SER A 12 43.13 -12.87 6.09
C SER A 12 42.65 -14.31 5.85
N GLU A 13 43.32 -14.93 4.88
CA GLU A 13 43.43 -16.38 4.67
C GLU A 13 43.91 -17.11 5.93
N VAL A 14 43.27 -18.23 6.25
CA VAL A 14 43.91 -19.35 6.97
C VAL A 14 43.56 -20.62 6.22
N ASP A 15 44.57 -21.14 5.53
CA ASP A 15 44.61 -22.46 4.92
C ASP A 15 45.20 -23.43 5.95
N VAL A 16 44.46 -24.48 6.34
CA VAL A 16 45.04 -25.68 6.95
C VAL A 16 44.29 -26.92 6.42
N THR A 17 45.10 -27.77 5.81
CA THR A 17 44.83 -29.00 5.09
C THR A 17 44.33 -30.18 5.95
N ASP A 18 43.40 -30.92 5.35
CA ASP A 18 43.32 -32.40 5.17
C ASP A 18 43.52 -33.36 6.35
N SER A 19 42.53 -34.27 6.53
CA SER A 19 42.73 -35.74 6.39
C SER A 19 41.72 -36.59 7.17
N THR A 20 41.16 -37.57 6.43
CA THR A 20 40.83 -38.97 6.79
C THR A 20 39.47 -39.40 7.40
N THR A 21 38.67 -40.07 6.54
CA THR A 21 38.00 -41.41 6.66
C THR A 21 37.04 -41.69 7.83
N LYS A 22 35.89 -42.38 7.75
CA LYS A 22 35.30 -43.42 6.87
C LYS A 22 33.77 -43.52 7.23
N PRO A 23 32.92 -44.26 6.47
CA PRO A 23 31.46 -44.11 6.41
C PRO A 23 30.67 -44.99 7.39
N CYS A 24 29.38 -44.69 7.57
CA CYS A 24 28.41 -45.63 8.16
C CYS A 24 27.10 -45.69 7.33
N THR A 25 26.96 -46.85 6.69
CA THR A 25 25.80 -47.63 6.23
C THR A 25 24.34 -47.18 6.48
N THR A 26 23.56 -47.30 5.39
CA THR A 26 22.13 -47.63 5.29
C THR A 26 21.69 -48.83 6.11
N THR A 27 20.45 -48.87 6.63
CA THR A 27 19.50 -50.00 6.52
C THR A 27 18.05 -49.55 6.81
N SER A 28 17.12 -50.25 6.18
CA SER A 28 15.70 -50.00 5.94
C SER A 28 14.75 -50.48 7.05
N ALA A 29 13.53 -49.91 7.03
CA ALA A 29 12.18 -50.44 7.32
C ALA A 29 11.89 -51.32 8.56
N ALA A 30 10.79 -51.00 9.25
CA ALA A 30 9.79 -51.96 9.71
C ALA A 30 8.41 -51.31 9.97
N THR A 31 7.43 -51.71 9.15
CA THR A 31 5.99 -51.72 9.40
C THR A 31 5.63 -52.64 10.58
N SER A 32 4.59 -52.29 11.33
CA SER A 32 3.75 -53.27 12.05
C SER A 32 2.30 -52.79 12.12
N SER A 33 1.44 -53.57 11.48
CA SER A 33 -0.02 -53.61 11.52
C SER A 33 -0.52 -54.41 12.73
N VAL A 34 -1.66 -54.02 13.31
CA VAL A 34 -2.52 -54.93 14.09
C VAL A 34 -3.99 -54.70 13.73
N THR A 35 -4.58 -55.77 13.21
CA THR A 35 -6.00 -56.15 12.97
C THR A 35 -6.81 -56.22 14.29
N THR A 36 -8.14 -56.11 14.35
CA THR A 36 -9.17 -57.06 13.87
C THR A 36 -10.60 -56.50 14.08
N ASP A 37 -11.52 -56.84 13.15
CA ASP A 37 -12.91 -57.37 13.28
C ASP A 37 -13.78 -56.96 14.49
N GLY A 38 -15.10 -56.75 14.43
CA GLY A 38 -16.15 -57.04 13.44
C GLY A 38 -17.53 -57.02 14.16
N TYR A 39 -18.58 -56.69 13.40
CA TYR A 39 -20.03 -56.99 13.55
C TYR A 39 -20.68 -57.25 14.94
N GLY A 40 -21.81 -56.53 15.20
CA GLY A 40 -22.83 -57.00 16.15
C GLY A 40 -23.91 -55.98 16.53
N SER A 41 -25.10 -56.14 15.95
CA SER A 41 -26.35 -55.38 16.16
C SER A 41 -26.95 -55.53 17.56
N PHE A 42 -27.59 -54.48 18.11
CA PHE A 42 -28.79 -54.57 18.95
C PHE A 42 -29.65 -53.30 18.89
N SER A 43 -30.95 -53.53 18.89
CA SER A 43 -32.07 -52.64 18.61
C SER A 43 -32.39 -51.58 19.68
N GLY A 44 -32.98 -50.46 19.22
CA GLY A 44 -34.28 -49.99 19.72
C GLY A 44 -34.29 -48.85 20.74
N ALA A 45 -34.50 -47.62 20.28
CA ALA A 45 -35.37 -46.66 20.96
C ALA A 45 -35.92 -45.64 19.94
N SER A 46 -37.24 -45.61 19.85
CA SER A 46 -38.08 -44.78 19.00
C SER A 46 -38.08 -43.32 19.47
N PHE A 47 -37.90 -42.37 18.56
CA PHE A 47 -38.34 -40.99 18.75
C PHE A 47 -39.25 -40.59 17.59
N GLY A 48 -40.53 -40.46 17.92
CA GLY A 48 -41.62 -40.17 17.00
C GLY A 48 -41.54 -38.75 16.45
N THR A 49 -41.70 -38.66 15.13
CA THR A 49 -42.03 -37.44 14.40
C THR A 49 -43.44 -36.99 14.75
N LYS A 50 -43.59 -35.84 15.39
CA LYS A 50 -44.85 -35.08 15.40
C LYS A 50 -44.70 -33.87 14.49
N PHE A 51 -45.19 -34.02 13.26
CA PHE A 51 -45.60 -32.91 12.41
C PHE A 51 -46.79 -32.22 13.08
N HIS A 52 -46.67 -30.91 13.36
CA HIS A 52 -47.79 -30.03 13.63
C HIS A 52 -47.84 -28.98 12.51
N THR A 53 -48.93 -29.05 11.76
CA THR A 53 -49.32 -28.14 10.69
C THR A 53 -49.58 -26.75 11.28
N VAL A 54 -48.82 -25.75 10.84
CA VAL A 54 -49.10 -24.33 11.14
C VAL A 54 -49.95 -23.76 10.00
N PRO A 55 -51.09 -23.11 10.30
CA PRO A 55 -51.98 -22.58 9.27
C PRO A 55 -51.44 -21.28 8.66
N THR A 56 -51.42 -21.24 7.33
CA THR A 56 -51.10 -20.07 6.50
C THR A 56 -52.24 -19.06 6.58
N SER A 57 -52.05 -17.94 7.27
CA SER A 57 -52.92 -16.76 7.17
C SER A 57 -52.36 -15.80 6.12
N VAL A 58 -53.02 -15.79 4.95
CA VAL A 58 -52.81 -14.79 3.89
C VAL A 58 -53.46 -13.50 4.37
N SER A 59 -52.66 -12.47 4.62
CA SER A 59 -53.15 -11.11 4.90
C SER A 59 -53.02 -10.27 3.63
N THR A 60 -54.16 -10.02 2.99
CA THR A 60 -54.31 -9.11 1.85
C THR A 60 -54.23 -7.67 2.32
N THR A 61 -53.14 -6.98 1.99
CA THR A 61 -53.06 -5.52 2.12
C THR A 61 -53.62 -4.87 0.85
N THR A 62 -54.80 -4.30 0.98
CA THR A 62 -55.44 -3.42 0.00
C THR A 62 -54.67 -2.10 -0.11
N THR A 63 -54.09 -1.83 -1.27
CA THR A 63 -53.55 -0.52 -1.64
C THR A 63 -54.70 0.35 -2.16
N THR A 64 -55.12 1.34 -1.37
CA THR A 64 -56.09 2.36 -1.82
C THR A 64 -55.34 3.44 -2.59
N THR A 65 -55.51 3.48 -3.91
CA THR A 65 -55.02 4.54 -4.78
C THR A 65 -55.92 5.77 -4.61
N SER A 66 -55.42 6.79 -3.91
CA SER A 66 -56.09 8.10 -3.87
C SER A 66 -55.52 8.98 -4.99
N SER A 67 -56.35 9.27 -5.98
CA SER A 67 -56.02 10.16 -7.10
C SER A 67 -56.35 11.59 -6.71
N LEU A 68 -55.33 12.44 -6.53
CA LEU A 68 -55.50 13.88 -6.40
C LEU A 68 -55.00 14.54 -7.69
N THR A 69 -55.93 15.04 -8.49
CA THR A 69 -55.65 15.94 -9.60
C THR A 69 -55.37 17.34 -9.05
N VAL A 70 -54.15 17.84 -9.21
CA VAL A 70 -53.83 19.25 -8.97
C VAL A 70 -53.35 19.86 -10.29
N SER A 71 -54.19 20.72 -10.85
CA SER A 71 -53.87 21.59 -11.98
C SER A 71 -52.86 22.65 -11.54
N ILE A 72 -51.67 22.65 -12.13
CA ILE A 72 -50.70 23.75 -11.99
C ILE A 72 -50.74 24.59 -13.27
N VAL A 73 -51.48 25.70 -13.20
CA VAL A 73 -51.35 26.85 -14.08
C VAL A 73 -50.11 27.63 -13.66
N SER A 74 -49.21 27.90 -14.62
CA SER A 74 -47.99 28.70 -14.42
C SER A 74 -48.31 30.19 -14.33
N PRO A 75 -47.76 30.94 -13.37
CA PRO A 75 -47.53 32.36 -13.53
C PRO A 75 -46.05 32.61 -13.87
N VAL A 76 -45.82 33.17 -15.06
CA VAL A 76 -44.57 33.87 -15.41
C VAL A 76 -44.55 35.17 -14.61
N THR A 77 -43.61 35.28 -13.67
CA THR A 77 -43.34 36.56 -13.01
C THR A 77 -41.86 36.87 -13.14
N THR A 78 -41.55 37.76 -14.08
CA THR A 78 -40.24 38.37 -14.28
C THR A 78 -39.78 39.09 -13.02
N HIS A 79 -38.67 38.64 -12.42
CA HIS A 79 -37.96 39.37 -11.37
C HIS A 79 -36.50 39.58 -11.79
N SER A 80 -36.09 40.84 -11.66
CA SER A 80 -34.83 41.41 -12.08
C SER A 80 -33.63 40.72 -11.42
N ILE A 81 -32.63 40.36 -12.24
CA ILE A 81 -31.33 39.86 -11.78
C ILE A 81 -30.52 41.06 -11.28
N SER A 82 -30.37 41.15 -9.96
CA SER A 82 -29.33 41.98 -9.33
C SER A 82 -28.08 41.14 -9.16
N THR A 83 -26.98 41.61 -9.75
CA THR A 83 -25.65 41.02 -9.72
C THR A 83 -25.09 41.02 -8.29
N VAL A 84 -25.06 39.86 -7.64
CA VAL A 84 -24.14 39.61 -6.52
C VAL A 84 -22.82 39.13 -7.11
N THR A 85 -21.82 40.01 -7.08
CA THR A 85 -20.42 39.64 -7.28
C THR A 85 -19.96 38.86 -6.05
N ASP A 86 -20.13 37.55 -6.08
CA ASP A 86 -19.46 36.66 -5.14
C ASP A 86 -18.00 36.51 -5.60
N SER A 87 -17.12 37.33 -5.02
CA SER A 87 -15.68 37.17 -5.12
C SER A 87 -15.25 36.02 -4.21
N SER A 88 -15.59 34.80 -4.58
CA SER A 88 -15.00 33.60 -4.00
C SER A 88 -13.55 33.50 -4.50
N PRO A 89 -12.53 33.40 -3.62
CA PRO A 89 -11.17 33.20 -4.07
C PRO A 89 -11.11 31.83 -4.75
N THR A 90 -11.12 31.85 -6.09
CA THR A 90 -10.74 30.69 -6.87
C THR A 90 -9.26 30.50 -6.62
N THR A 91 -8.90 29.68 -5.64
CA THR A 91 -7.58 29.06 -5.58
C THR A 91 -7.45 28.22 -6.84
N THR A 92 -6.94 28.83 -7.90
CA THR A 92 -6.41 28.14 -9.06
C THR A 92 -5.38 27.16 -8.54
N LEU A 93 -5.76 25.88 -8.53
CA LEU A 93 -4.88 24.76 -8.26
C LEU A 93 -3.81 24.78 -9.37
N SER A 94 -2.63 25.33 -9.04
CA SER A 94 -1.48 25.26 -9.94
C SER A 94 -1.02 23.81 -9.98
N THR A 95 -1.60 23.05 -10.90
CA THR A 95 -1.09 21.77 -11.35
C THR A 95 0.11 22.04 -12.27
N ASP A 96 1.19 22.57 -11.69
CA ASP A 96 2.46 22.66 -12.39
C ASP A 96 3.03 21.25 -12.50
N ILE A 97 2.63 20.54 -13.55
CA ILE A 97 3.34 19.38 -14.07
C ILE A 97 4.74 19.90 -14.47
N GLY A 98 5.70 19.82 -13.55
CA GLY A 98 7.03 20.41 -13.69
C GLY A 98 7.45 21.37 -12.56
N ALA A 99 6.64 21.54 -11.52
CA ALA A 99 7.07 22.27 -10.31
C ALA A 99 8.37 21.68 -9.75
N ALA A 100 9.34 22.55 -9.43
CA ALA A 100 10.58 22.12 -8.83
C ALA A 100 10.32 21.55 -7.42
N ALA A 101 10.86 20.36 -7.15
CA ALA A 101 10.77 19.77 -5.82
C ALA A 101 11.46 20.69 -4.79
N THR A 102 10.78 20.95 -3.69
CA THR A 102 11.31 21.70 -2.54
C THR A 102 12.08 20.76 -1.64
N ALA A 103 13.33 21.09 -1.30
CA ALA A 103 14.06 20.37 -0.27
C ALA A 103 13.62 20.86 1.11
N TYR A 104 12.92 20.02 1.86
CA TYR A 104 12.51 20.31 3.23
C TYR A 104 13.52 19.78 4.24
N THR A 105 13.80 20.57 5.28
CA THR A 105 14.67 20.21 6.41
C THR A 105 13.94 20.41 7.73
N GLY A 106 14.42 19.83 8.82
CA GLY A 106 13.79 19.96 10.14
C GLY A 106 12.72 18.89 10.40
N ASP A 107 11.77 19.20 11.27
CA ASP A 107 10.97 18.20 11.99
C ASP A 107 9.65 17.78 11.33
N GLY A 108 9.39 18.23 10.10
CA GLY A 108 8.13 17.98 9.42
C GLY A 108 7.01 18.96 9.77
N SER A 109 7.23 19.90 10.69
CA SER A 109 6.18 20.86 11.06
C SER A 109 5.99 21.94 10.01
N THR A 110 4.77 22.49 9.94
CA THR A 110 4.49 23.68 9.13
C THR A 110 5.31 24.89 9.55
N GLY A 111 5.69 24.98 10.84
CA GLY A 111 6.61 25.98 11.35
C GLY A 111 8.03 25.86 10.78
N ALA A 112 8.46 24.66 10.38
CA ALA A 112 9.71 24.41 9.66
C ALA A 112 9.54 24.53 8.13
N GLY A 113 8.38 24.98 7.64
CA GLY A 113 8.09 25.20 6.22
C GLY A 113 7.54 23.98 5.46
N TRP A 114 7.26 22.88 6.15
CA TRP A 114 6.65 21.70 5.52
C TRP A 114 5.16 21.94 5.21
N PRO A 115 4.60 21.34 4.15
CA PRO A 115 3.18 21.53 3.83
C PRO A 115 2.29 20.84 4.87
N GLY A 116 1.18 21.46 5.26
CA GLY A 116 0.12 20.79 6.02
C GLY A 116 -0.83 19.99 5.12
N MET A 117 -1.79 19.25 5.68
CA MET A 117 -2.80 18.53 4.90
C MET A 117 -3.64 19.47 4.00
N ASN A 118 -3.84 20.71 4.43
CA ASN A 118 -4.53 21.75 3.65
C ASN A 118 -3.71 22.25 2.46
N ASP A 119 -2.41 22.02 2.47
CA ASP A 119 -1.52 22.34 1.37
C ASP A 119 -1.49 21.22 0.33
N TRP A 120 -1.87 19.99 0.69
CA TRP A 120 -1.84 18.86 -0.25
C TRP A 120 -2.86 19.04 -1.39
N ILE A 121 -2.69 18.29 -2.47
CA ILE A 121 -3.71 18.14 -3.50
C ILE A 121 -5.03 17.73 -2.83
N SER A 122 -6.09 18.47 -3.13
CA SER A 122 -7.34 18.44 -2.36
C SER A 122 -8.02 17.08 -2.37
N THR A 123 -7.89 16.31 -3.46
CA THR A 123 -8.55 15.01 -3.61
C THR A 123 -7.56 13.91 -3.98
N PHE A 124 -7.92 12.67 -3.61
CA PHE A 124 -7.18 11.49 -4.05
C PHE A 124 -7.23 11.31 -5.57
N ASP A 125 -8.39 11.58 -6.19
CA ASP A 125 -8.57 11.45 -7.64
C ASP A 125 -7.63 12.37 -8.42
N ASP A 126 -7.50 13.63 -8.01
CA ASP A 126 -6.60 14.59 -8.65
C ASP A 126 -5.14 14.14 -8.50
N LEU A 127 -4.74 13.71 -7.29
CA LEU A 127 -3.38 13.23 -7.06
C LEU A 127 -3.07 11.97 -7.87
N PHE A 128 -4.06 11.08 -8.01
CA PHE A 128 -3.94 9.88 -8.82
C PHE A 128 -3.75 10.20 -10.30
N GLU A 129 -4.59 11.08 -10.86
CA GLU A 129 -4.49 11.47 -12.27
C GLU A 129 -3.17 12.21 -12.58
N ILE A 130 -2.65 13.01 -11.66
CA ILE A 130 -1.30 13.62 -11.79
C ILE A 130 -0.20 12.56 -11.94
N ASN A 131 -0.29 11.46 -11.20
CA ASN A 131 0.73 10.41 -11.19
C ASN A 131 0.52 9.31 -12.26
N LYS A 132 -0.67 9.24 -12.84
CA LYS A 132 -1.05 8.21 -13.82
C LYS A 132 -0.11 8.09 -15.02
N PRO A 133 0.38 9.18 -15.64
CA PRO A 133 1.35 9.06 -16.74
C PRO A 133 2.63 8.34 -16.33
N MET A 134 3.12 8.57 -15.10
CA MET A 134 4.30 7.88 -14.56
C MET A 134 4.00 6.39 -14.33
N MET A 135 2.84 6.06 -13.77
CA MET A 135 2.44 4.67 -13.56
C MET A 135 2.31 3.88 -14.88
N LYS A 136 1.95 4.53 -15.99
CA LYS A 136 1.89 3.89 -17.31
C LYS A 136 3.25 3.45 -17.85
N GLY A 137 4.34 4.08 -17.42
CA GLY A 137 5.69 3.81 -17.93
C GLY A 137 6.66 3.21 -16.91
N SER A 138 6.26 3.11 -15.65
CA SER A 138 7.18 2.86 -14.53
C SER A 138 7.86 1.50 -14.58
N CYS A 139 7.20 0.47 -15.08
CA CYS A 139 7.77 -0.88 -15.11
C CYS A 139 8.93 -1.05 -16.09
N THR A 140 9.11 -0.13 -17.03
CA THR A 140 10.29 -0.10 -17.90
C THR A 140 11.58 0.03 -17.09
N LYS A 141 11.56 0.69 -15.92
CA LYS A 141 12.72 0.79 -15.01
C LYS A 141 13.17 -0.56 -14.44
N TYR A 142 12.29 -1.56 -14.46
CA TYR A 142 12.52 -2.89 -13.90
C TYR A 142 12.58 -3.97 -14.99
N ASP A 143 12.76 -3.57 -16.25
CA ASP A 143 12.75 -4.46 -17.42
C ASP A 143 11.48 -5.33 -17.50
N GLN A 144 10.35 -4.78 -17.06
CA GLN A 144 9.05 -5.45 -17.05
C GLN A 144 8.05 -4.80 -18.02
N PRO A 145 7.04 -5.54 -18.48
CA PRO A 145 5.89 -4.94 -19.17
C PRO A 145 5.27 -3.83 -18.33
N ASN A 146 4.96 -2.72 -18.99
CA ASN A 146 4.26 -1.59 -18.40
C ASN A 146 2.84 -1.97 -17.96
N ASN A 147 2.34 -1.25 -16.97
CA ASN A 147 0.99 -1.44 -16.44
C ASN A 147 -0.06 -1.21 -17.54
N SER A 148 -1.06 -2.08 -17.59
CA SER A 148 -2.28 -1.83 -18.36
C SER A 148 -3.17 -0.78 -17.68
N ASP A 149 -4.14 -0.23 -18.41
CA ASP A 149 -5.13 0.67 -17.81
C ASP A 149 -5.98 -0.03 -16.73
N ASP A 150 -6.24 -1.33 -16.88
CA ASP A 150 -6.96 -2.14 -15.88
C ASP A 150 -6.15 -2.29 -14.58
N GLU A 151 -4.84 -2.58 -14.67
CA GLU A 151 -3.98 -2.68 -13.48
C GLU A 151 -3.82 -1.34 -12.76
N ILE A 152 -3.81 -0.23 -13.51
CA ILE A 152 -3.82 1.12 -12.93
C ILE A 152 -5.15 1.38 -12.20
N ASN A 153 -6.28 0.96 -12.77
CA ASN A 153 -7.58 1.08 -12.11
C ASN A 153 -7.69 0.18 -10.88
N ASP A 154 -7.13 -1.03 -10.93
CA ASP A 154 -7.00 -1.93 -9.78
C ASP A 154 -6.13 -1.31 -8.69
N LEU A 155 -5.01 -0.67 -9.04
CA LEU A 155 -4.16 0.06 -8.10
C LEU A 155 -4.92 1.20 -7.42
N LYS A 156 -5.68 2.00 -8.19
CA LYS A 156 -6.54 3.06 -7.63
C LYS A 156 -7.55 2.50 -6.62
N SER A 157 -8.20 1.41 -7.00
CA SER A 157 -9.23 0.74 -6.20
C SER A 157 -8.65 0.12 -4.93
N ALA A 158 -7.46 -0.49 -5.02
CA ALA A 158 -6.73 -1.04 -3.88
C ALA A 158 -6.33 0.04 -2.88
N VAL A 159 -5.75 1.16 -3.34
CA VAL A 159 -5.40 2.29 -2.48
C VAL A 159 -6.62 2.83 -1.76
N TRP A 160 -7.73 3.05 -2.48
CA TRP A 160 -8.98 3.51 -1.87
C TRP A 160 -9.56 2.49 -0.88
N SER A 161 -9.64 1.21 -1.22
CA SER A 161 -10.20 0.19 -0.34
C SER A 161 -9.40 0.04 0.97
N VAL A 162 -8.07 0.01 0.85
CA VAL A 162 -7.18 -0.10 2.01
C VAL A 162 -7.20 1.20 2.83
N SER A 163 -7.33 2.37 2.22
CA SER A 163 -7.47 3.65 2.94
C SER A 163 -8.71 3.64 3.85
N GLN A 164 -9.85 3.16 3.33
CA GLN A 164 -11.10 3.09 4.09
C GLN A 164 -11.00 2.13 5.28
N SER A 165 -10.39 0.96 5.09
CA SER A 165 -10.27 -0.05 6.17
C SER A 165 -9.21 0.29 7.23
N SER A 166 -8.18 1.06 6.86
CA SER A 166 -7.09 1.46 7.77
C SER A 166 -7.26 2.85 8.37
N SER A 167 -8.20 3.66 7.86
CA SER A 167 -8.37 5.08 8.20
C SER A 167 -7.12 5.94 7.91
N ILE A 168 -6.30 5.53 6.96
CA ILE A 168 -5.16 6.32 6.46
C ILE A 168 -5.60 7.10 5.23
N ASP A 169 -5.15 8.36 5.10
CA ASP A 169 -5.49 9.19 3.94
C ASP A 169 -4.98 8.54 2.62
N PRO A 170 -5.84 8.30 1.61
CA PRO A 170 -5.44 7.65 0.37
C PRO A 170 -4.37 8.43 -0.42
N ARG A 171 -4.30 9.75 -0.25
CA ARG A 171 -3.25 10.58 -0.86
C ARG A 171 -1.87 10.21 -0.31
N TYR A 172 -1.78 9.96 0.99
CA TYR A 172 -0.54 9.55 1.66
C TYR A 172 -0.12 8.14 1.23
N ILE A 173 -1.06 7.20 1.13
CA ILE A 173 -0.78 5.85 0.62
C ILE A 173 -0.22 5.92 -0.80
N LEU A 174 -0.88 6.67 -1.70
CA LEU A 174 -0.39 6.82 -3.07
C LEU A 174 0.99 7.49 -3.12
N ALA A 175 1.25 8.51 -2.31
CA ALA A 175 2.56 9.15 -2.26
C ALA A 175 3.68 8.14 -1.91
N VAL A 176 3.42 7.23 -0.97
CA VAL A 176 4.37 6.14 -0.62
C VAL A 176 4.51 5.13 -1.76
N VAL A 177 3.42 4.69 -2.40
CA VAL A 177 3.49 3.81 -3.59
C VAL A 177 4.37 4.42 -4.68
N MET A 178 4.16 5.70 -4.97
CA MET A 178 4.93 6.40 -6.00
C MET A 178 6.39 6.59 -5.61
N GLN A 179 6.68 6.71 -4.32
CA GLN A 179 8.05 6.81 -3.80
C GLN A 179 8.79 5.48 -3.88
N GLU A 180 8.11 4.37 -3.58
CA GLU A 180 8.71 3.04 -3.50
C GLU A 180 8.89 2.37 -4.87
N SER A 181 7.91 2.52 -5.76
CA SER A 181 7.88 1.74 -7.02
C SER A 181 7.47 2.54 -8.26
N PHE A 182 7.17 3.83 -8.11
CA PHE A 182 6.52 4.64 -9.15
C PHE A 182 5.20 4.04 -9.65
N GLY A 183 4.56 3.21 -8.81
CA GLY A 183 3.36 2.46 -9.14
C GLY A 183 3.56 1.30 -10.11
N CYS A 184 4.78 0.79 -10.31
CA CYS A 184 4.97 -0.42 -11.10
C CYS A 184 4.46 -1.65 -10.33
N VAL A 185 3.41 -2.32 -10.84
CA VAL A 185 2.85 -3.50 -10.15
C VAL A 185 3.75 -4.73 -10.22
N ARG A 186 4.80 -4.70 -11.05
CA ARG A 186 5.80 -5.77 -11.24
C ARG A 186 7.20 -5.34 -10.76
N VAL A 187 7.29 -4.38 -9.87
CA VAL A 187 8.56 -4.03 -9.21
C VAL A 187 9.13 -5.29 -8.54
N TRP A 188 10.43 -5.54 -8.72
CA TRP A 188 11.09 -6.65 -8.03
C TRP A 188 11.25 -6.35 -6.54
N GLY A 189 11.36 -7.38 -5.72
CA GLY A 189 11.64 -7.16 -4.30
C GLY A 189 13.07 -6.66 -4.07
N THR A 190 13.28 -5.91 -3.00
CA THR A 190 14.63 -5.55 -2.54
C THR A 190 14.96 -6.30 -1.25
N VAL A 191 16.24 -6.56 -1.01
CA VAL A 191 16.68 -7.21 0.23
C VAL A 191 17.43 -6.21 1.12
N GLY A 192 16.90 -6.02 2.33
CA GLY A 192 17.63 -5.50 3.49
C GLY A 192 18.02 -6.67 4.38
N ALA A 193 17.52 -6.68 5.62
CA ALA A 193 17.55 -7.89 6.47
C ALA A 193 16.50 -8.94 6.03
N HIS A 194 15.43 -8.49 5.39
CA HIS A 194 14.35 -9.31 4.86
C HIS A 194 14.00 -8.87 3.44
N LEU A 195 13.25 -9.72 2.72
CA LEU A 195 12.69 -9.38 1.42
C LEU A 195 11.58 -8.33 1.61
N ASN A 196 11.65 -7.30 0.79
CA ASN A 196 10.71 -6.19 0.74
C ASN A 196 10.07 -6.16 -0.66
N PRO A 197 8.96 -6.87 -0.92
CA PRO A 197 8.39 -6.95 -2.26
C PRO A 197 7.26 -5.94 -2.52
N GLY A 198 6.89 -5.84 -3.79
CA GLY A 198 5.65 -5.23 -4.24
C GLY A 198 5.62 -3.70 -4.25
N LEU A 199 4.46 -3.13 -4.59
CA LEU A 199 4.26 -1.70 -4.86
C LEU A 199 4.77 -0.75 -3.78
N MET A 200 4.75 -1.17 -2.52
CA MET A 200 5.19 -0.38 -1.37
C MET A 200 6.49 -0.91 -0.75
N GLN A 201 7.19 -1.85 -1.41
CA GLN A 201 8.42 -2.49 -0.92
C GLN A 201 8.29 -2.91 0.56
N SER A 202 7.20 -3.58 0.89
CA SER A 202 6.75 -3.77 2.28
C SER A 202 7.64 -4.77 3.01
N HIS A 203 8.09 -4.45 4.22
CA HIS A 203 9.01 -5.30 4.96
C HIS A 203 8.42 -6.69 5.26
N GLY A 204 8.93 -7.74 4.62
CA GLY A 204 8.37 -9.09 4.76
C GLY A 204 6.99 -9.27 4.13
N GLY A 205 6.66 -8.47 3.10
CA GLY A 205 5.39 -8.54 2.39
C GLY A 205 5.14 -9.89 1.71
N ALA A 206 3.87 -10.25 1.58
CA ALA A 206 3.41 -11.45 0.86
C ALA A 206 2.90 -11.11 -0.55
N GLY A 207 2.44 -9.87 -0.78
CA GLY A 207 1.98 -9.41 -2.07
C GLY A 207 3.13 -9.20 -3.05
N THR A 208 3.07 -9.82 -4.21
CA THR A 208 3.97 -9.55 -5.33
C THR A 208 3.42 -10.08 -6.65
N CYS A 209 3.73 -9.37 -7.74
CA CYS A 209 3.59 -9.89 -9.10
C CYS A 209 4.94 -10.08 -9.80
N ASN A 210 6.05 -9.99 -9.07
CA ASN A 210 7.39 -10.27 -9.57
C ASN A 210 8.25 -10.90 -8.47
N THR A 211 8.68 -12.14 -8.68
CA THR A 211 9.52 -12.88 -7.71
C THR A 211 11.02 -12.59 -7.86
N ALA A 212 11.42 -11.72 -8.79
CA ALA A 212 12.80 -11.29 -8.91
C ALA A 212 13.24 -10.49 -7.67
N VAL A 213 14.54 -10.48 -7.41
CA VAL A 213 15.13 -9.81 -6.25
C VAL A 213 16.31 -8.94 -6.67
N GLY A 214 16.27 -7.68 -6.22
CA GLY A 214 17.33 -6.70 -6.40
C GLY A 214 18.16 -6.45 -5.14
N TYR A 215 19.45 -6.17 -5.34
CA TYR A 215 20.41 -5.78 -4.32
C TYR A 215 21.06 -4.47 -4.73
N ALA A 216 21.14 -3.51 -3.81
CA ALA A 216 21.76 -2.20 -4.05
C ALA A 216 21.29 -1.53 -5.37
N GLY A 217 19.99 -1.60 -5.66
CA GLY A 217 19.37 -0.99 -6.84
C GLY A 217 19.62 -1.72 -8.16
N LYS A 218 20.12 -2.96 -8.14
CA LYS A 218 20.34 -3.79 -9.33
C LYS A 218 19.68 -5.14 -9.18
N LEU A 219 19.17 -5.70 -10.28
CA LEU A 219 18.73 -7.09 -10.32
C LEU A 219 19.90 -8.01 -9.89
N GLY A 220 19.69 -8.85 -8.90
CA GLY A 220 20.65 -9.89 -8.52
C GLY A 220 20.13 -11.30 -8.73
N GLU A 221 18.83 -11.53 -8.51
CA GLU A 221 18.19 -12.82 -8.75
C GLU A 221 17.00 -12.65 -9.70
N ALA A 222 17.06 -13.36 -10.82
CA ALA A 222 15.95 -13.40 -11.76
C ALA A 222 14.74 -14.10 -11.13
N GLY A 223 13.55 -13.68 -11.56
CA GLY A 223 12.30 -14.28 -11.13
C GLY A 223 11.26 -14.26 -12.24
N THR A 224 10.02 -14.56 -11.87
CA THR A 224 8.89 -14.57 -12.78
C THR A 224 7.98 -13.40 -12.46
N ALA A 225 7.63 -12.63 -13.49
CA ALA A 225 6.62 -11.58 -13.39
C ALA A 225 5.30 -12.03 -14.01
N SER A 226 4.20 -11.80 -13.31
CA SER A 226 2.85 -11.99 -13.82
C SER A 226 2.44 -10.84 -14.72
N ASN A 227 1.84 -11.14 -15.87
CA ASN A 227 1.26 -10.15 -16.76
C ASN A 227 -0.03 -10.69 -17.40
N PRO A 228 -1.22 -10.21 -17.02
CA PRO A 228 -1.44 -9.14 -16.04
C PRO A 228 -1.12 -9.57 -14.59
N CYS A 229 -0.82 -8.59 -13.75
CA CYS A 229 -0.85 -8.69 -12.29
C CYS A 229 -2.30 -8.67 -11.82
N SER A 230 -2.69 -9.59 -10.93
CA SER A 230 -4.08 -9.67 -10.48
C SER A 230 -4.43 -8.56 -9.49
N SER A 231 -5.69 -8.11 -9.51
CA SER A 231 -6.24 -7.16 -8.53
C SER A 231 -6.02 -7.60 -7.07
N ASP A 232 -6.09 -8.91 -6.80
CA ASP A 232 -5.81 -9.48 -5.47
C ASP A 232 -4.36 -9.25 -5.03
N GLN A 233 -3.39 -9.47 -5.92
CA GLN A 233 -1.98 -9.20 -5.61
C GLN A 233 -1.72 -7.70 -5.45
N ILE A 234 -2.33 -6.87 -6.29
CA ILE A 234 -2.25 -5.40 -6.16
C ILE A 234 -2.79 -4.95 -4.81
N THR A 235 -3.95 -5.46 -4.40
CA THR A 235 -4.55 -5.17 -3.10
C THR A 235 -3.68 -5.65 -1.94
N GLN A 236 -3.12 -6.86 -2.03
CA GLN A 236 -2.23 -7.40 -1.00
C GLN A 236 -0.95 -6.56 -0.85
N MET A 237 -0.34 -6.12 -1.95
CA MET A 237 0.85 -5.25 -1.92
C MET A 237 0.59 -3.94 -1.18
N ILE A 238 -0.57 -3.31 -1.41
CA ILE A 238 -0.98 -2.10 -0.67
C ILE A 238 -1.27 -2.43 0.79
N LYS A 239 -1.98 -3.52 1.06
CA LYS A 239 -2.33 -3.94 2.42
C LYS A 239 -1.10 -4.20 3.28
N ASP A 240 -0.08 -4.87 2.74
CA ASP A 240 1.17 -5.15 3.45
C ASP A 240 1.88 -3.85 3.86
N GLY A 241 1.92 -2.85 2.97
CA GLY A 241 2.58 -1.57 3.27
C GLY A 241 1.79 -0.70 4.25
N VAL A 242 0.46 -0.74 4.18
CA VAL A 242 -0.41 0.11 5.01
C VAL A 242 -0.66 -0.49 6.39
N THR A 243 -0.91 -1.80 6.47
CA THR A 243 -1.28 -2.49 7.71
C THR A 243 -0.13 -3.26 8.35
N GLY A 244 1.00 -3.34 7.67
CA GLY A 244 2.20 -4.04 8.13
C GLY A 244 2.12 -5.54 7.87
N THR A 245 3.17 -6.22 8.29
CA THR A 245 3.34 -7.66 8.16
C THR A 245 3.67 -8.27 9.51
N ALA A 246 3.91 -9.58 9.57
CA ALA A 246 4.41 -10.20 10.78
C ALA A 246 5.84 -9.74 11.15
N LEU A 247 6.59 -9.19 10.20
CA LEU A 247 7.99 -8.80 10.37
C LEU A 247 8.19 -7.30 10.57
N GLY A 248 7.22 -6.46 10.20
CA GLY A 248 7.40 -5.02 10.24
C GLY A 248 6.10 -4.23 10.28
N ASP A 249 6.23 -3.01 10.81
CA ASP A 249 5.17 -2.04 10.86
C ASP A 249 4.78 -1.54 9.45
N GLY A 250 3.49 -1.34 9.24
CA GLY A 250 2.98 -0.57 8.11
C GLY A 250 2.68 0.87 8.52
N LEU A 251 2.14 1.65 7.58
CA LEU A 251 1.80 3.06 7.80
C LEU A 251 0.88 3.27 9.02
N THR A 252 -0.03 2.34 9.31
CA THR A 252 -0.92 2.42 10.48
C THR A 252 -0.15 2.51 11.78
N GLN A 253 0.80 1.59 11.99
CA GLN A 253 1.62 1.52 13.20
C GLN A 253 2.61 2.69 13.24
N LEU A 254 3.21 3.03 12.11
CA LEU A 254 4.20 4.10 12.04
C LEU A 254 3.58 5.48 12.30
N LEU A 255 2.36 5.74 11.85
CA LEU A 255 1.64 6.97 12.17
C LEU A 255 1.32 7.07 13.66
N GLN A 256 1.01 5.95 14.32
CA GLN A 256 0.83 5.92 15.77
C GLN A 256 2.13 6.19 16.51
N LYS A 257 3.24 5.57 16.07
CA LYS A 257 4.58 5.76 16.65
C LYS A 257 5.15 7.16 16.44
N ALA A 258 4.90 7.76 15.28
CA ALA A 258 5.28 9.14 14.99
C ALA A 258 4.65 10.13 15.99
N GLY A 259 3.46 9.80 16.50
CA GLY A 259 2.75 10.60 17.48
C GLY A 259 2.42 12.00 17.00
N GLY A 260 2.02 12.87 17.93
CA GLY A 260 1.64 14.25 17.63
C GLY A 260 0.23 14.39 17.06
N ASN A 261 -0.30 15.61 17.16
CA ASN A 261 -1.64 15.96 16.71
C ASN A 261 -1.63 16.85 15.46
N ASP A 262 -0.46 17.09 14.88
CA ASP A 262 -0.26 17.89 13.67
C ASP A 262 0.13 17.02 12.47
N ASP A 263 0.29 17.66 11.32
CA ASP A 263 0.58 16.98 10.05
C ASP A 263 2.03 16.46 9.96
N SER A 264 2.92 16.87 10.88
CA SER A 264 4.31 16.40 10.90
C SER A 264 4.41 14.89 11.10
N LYS A 265 3.37 14.28 11.71
CA LYS A 265 3.27 12.83 11.91
C LYS A 265 3.38 12.04 10.60
N TYR A 266 2.89 12.58 9.48
CA TYR A 266 2.99 11.92 8.18
C TYR A 266 4.43 11.89 7.68
N TYR A 267 5.19 12.98 7.85
CA TYR A 267 6.58 13.05 7.41
C TYR A 267 7.53 12.26 8.32
N LYS A 268 7.25 12.22 9.62
CA LYS A 268 7.91 11.33 10.58
C LYS A 268 7.63 9.87 10.26
N ALA A 269 6.37 9.50 10.01
CA ALA A 269 6.01 8.14 9.61
C ALA A 269 6.65 7.75 8.27
N ALA A 270 6.77 8.67 7.31
CA ALA A 270 7.48 8.43 6.06
C ALA A 270 8.96 8.12 6.31
N ARG A 271 9.63 8.90 7.16
CA ARG A 271 11.01 8.64 7.59
C ARG A 271 11.13 7.25 8.22
N MET A 272 10.21 6.92 9.13
CA MET A 272 10.18 5.61 9.77
C MET A 272 9.92 4.46 8.80
N TYR A 273 9.12 4.68 7.75
CA TYR A 273 8.82 3.67 6.74
C TYR A 273 10.09 3.32 5.95
N ASN A 274 10.86 4.34 5.56
CA ASN A 274 12.09 4.16 4.79
C ASN A 274 13.22 3.52 5.61
N SER A 275 13.34 3.86 6.89
CA SER A 275 14.57 3.62 7.66
C SER A 275 14.35 2.90 9.00
N GLY A 276 13.13 2.48 9.28
CA GLY A 276 12.72 1.80 10.51
C GLY A 276 12.15 2.75 11.57
N ALA A 277 11.37 2.18 12.49
CA ALA A 277 10.61 2.93 13.51
C ALA A 277 11.45 3.84 14.40
N GLU A 278 12.72 3.48 14.65
CA GLU A 278 13.64 4.24 15.52
C GLU A 278 14.49 5.27 14.76
N SER A 279 14.17 5.54 13.49
CA SER A 279 15.03 6.34 12.59
C SER A 279 14.91 7.86 12.74
N ILE A 280 14.06 8.34 13.65
CA ILE A 280 13.94 9.77 13.95
C ILE A 280 15.14 10.21 14.79
N PRO A 281 15.98 11.15 14.31
CA PRO A 281 17.11 11.62 15.09
C PRO A 281 16.64 12.45 16.29
N SER A 282 17.48 12.55 17.32
CA SER A 282 17.13 13.26 18.57
C SER A 282 16.84 14.75 18.37
N ASN A 283 17.39 15.37 17.33
CA ASN A 283 17.11 16.75 16.94
C ASN A 283 15.86 16.90 16.06
N GLY A 284 15.17 15.80 15.72
CA GLY A 284 13.98 15.77 14.89
C GLY A 284 14.19 15.99 13.39
N ASP A 285 15.40 16.27 12.93
CA ASP A 285 15.66 16.65 11.53
C ASP A 285 15.50 15.46 10.56
N LEU A 286 14.39 15.45 9.83
CA LEU A 286 14.02 14.40 8.88
C LEU A 286 14.93 14.34 7.65
N SER A 287 15.76 15.36 7.42
CA SER A 287 16.74 15.40 6.33
C SER A 287 18.09 14.75 6.68
N SER A 288 18.29 14.37 7.95
CA SER A 288 19.51 13.72 8.42
C SER A 288 19.78 12.38 7.72
N THR A 289 21.04 12.05 7.43
CA THR A 289 21.42 10.71 6.94
C THR A 289 21.73 9.71 8.08
N ALA A 290 21.49 10.10 9.33
CA ALA A 290 21.65 9.19 10.47
C ALA A 290 20.76 7.96 10.33
N LEU A 291 21.22 6.82 10.87
CA LEU A 291 20.49 5.55 10.89
C LEU A 291 20.15 5.02 9.47
N ALA A 292 21.10 5.16 8.55
CA ALA A 292 21.04 4.67 7.17
C ALA A 292 19.87 5.22 6.34
N ALA A 293 19.36 6.40 6.72
CA ALA A 293 18.19 6.94 6.08
C ALA A 293 18.47 7.73 4.81
N THR A 294 17.49 7.68 3.89
CA THR A 294 17.50 8.50 2.69
C THR A 294 17.06 9.92 3.05
N ALA A 295 18.00 10.87 3.01
CA ALA A 295 17.79 12.26 3.41
C ALA A 295 16.56 12.92 2.75
N SER A 296 16.26 12.59 1.49
CA SER A 296 15.15 13.19 0.76
C SER A 296 13.80 12.53 1.02
N TYR A 297 13.72 11.34 1.64
CA TYR A 297 12.51 10.51 1.58
C TYR A 297 11.26 11.24 2.05
N SER A 298 11.28 11.82 3.26
CA SER A 298 10.14 12.59 3.77
C SER A 298 9.86 13.83 2.93
N SER A 299 10.90 14.50 2.44
CA SER A 299 10.78 15.67 1.55
C SER A 299 10.12 15.30 0.22
N ASP A 300 10.48 14.16 -0.36
CA ASP A 300 9.89 13.65 -1.61
C ASP A 300 8.41 13.32 -1.40
N ILE A 301 8.06 12.71 -0.26
CA ILE A 301 6.65 12.47 0.11
C ILE A 301 5.87 13.79 0.22
N ALA A 302 6.42 14.81 0.89
CA ALA A 302 5.78 16.13 1.00
C ALA A 302 5.54 16.77 -0.38
N ASN A 303 6.51 16.68 -1.29
CA ASN A 303 6.37 17.17 -2.66
C ASN A 303 5.34 16.37 -3.46
N ARG A 304 5.32 15.04 -3.35
CA ARG A 304 4.31 14.19 -4.01
C ARG A 304 2.91 14.57 -3.56
N LEU A 305 2.70 14.81 -2.27
CA LEU A 305 1.41 15.25 -1.72
C LEU A 305 0.98 16.63 -2.24
N ARG A 306 1.93 17.47 -2.65
CA ARG A 306 1.71 18.75 -3.35
C ARG A 306 1.49 18.60 -4.86
N GLY A 307 1.49 17.37 -5.39
CA GLY A 307 1.32 17.09 -6.82
C GLY A 307 2.61 17.18 -7.64
N VAL A 308 3.78 17.26 -7.00
CA VAL A 308 5.06 17.27 -7.71
C VAL A 308 5.42 15.84 -8.11
N VAL A 309 5.62 15.62 -9.40
CA VAL A 309 6.05 14.33 -9.95
C VAL A 309 7.58 14.25 -9.93
N ILE A 310 8.13 13.40 -9.06
CA ILE A 310 9.57 13.21 -8.87
C ILE A 310 10.00 11.86 -9.43
N GLU A 311 10.94 11.86 -10.37
CA GLU A 311 11.72 10.68 -10.72
C GLU A 311 12.85 10.50 -9.70
N GLN A 312 12.93 9.35 -9.02
CA GLN A 312 14.12 9.03 -8.20
C GLN A 312 15.30 8.84 -9.14
N LYS A 313 16.33 9.68 -8.93
CA LYS A 313 17.60 9.69 -9.66
C LYS A 313 18.40 8.41 -9.49
#